data_AF-A0A9D4KFF4-F1
#
_entry.id   AF-A0A9D4KFF4-F1
#
_cell.length_a   1.000
_cell.length_b   1.000
_cell.length_c   1.000
_cell.angle_alpha   90.00
_cell.angle_beta   90.00
_cell.angle_gamma   90.00
#
_symmetry.space_group_name_H-M   'P 1'
#
loop_
_entity.id
_entity.type
_entity.pdbx_description
1 polymer ?
#
loop_
_entity_poly.entity_id
_entity_poly.type
_entity_poly.pdbx_seq_one_letter_code
_entity_poly.pdbx_strand_id
1 'polypeptide(L)'
;MDSCRICKRQFDNNAKAVKLSEKGCHGINEASEKRNDSLRVESGQFVHVECRKTYCNPNYIKRDNRNVQEKLNTSPPFTPLRSKTDKFSYKEHCLYCGQSVIDKGRKRTCDVWSVRTLEPTILNICLQRNDGQIRFGQG
;
A
#
# COMPACT_ATOMS: atom_id res chain seq x y z
N MET A 1 -24.60 27.31 18.33
CA MET A 1 -23.61 27.16 17.24
C MET A 1 -23.77 25.77 16.67
N ASP A 2 -24.24 25.66 15.44
CA ASP A 2 -24.36 24.38 14.78
C ASP A 2 -22.95 23.81 14.53
N SER A 3 -22.78 22.51 14.81
CA SER A 3 -21.53 21.79 14.58
C SER A 3 -21.77 20.60 13.66
N CYS A 4 -20.75 20.20 12.92
CA CYS A 4 -20.86 19.08 12.01
C CYS A 4 -21.01 17.77 12.79
N ARG A 5 -22.10 17.04 12.54
CA ARG A 5 -22.36 15.77 13.25
C ARG A 5 -21.28 14.69 13.02
N ILE A 6 -20.57 14.74 11.89
CA ILE A 6 -19.53 13.76 11.52
C ILE A 6 -18.19 14.10 12.20
N CYS A 7 -17.66 15.32 12.03
CA CYS A 7 -16.34 15.67 12.53
C CYS A 7 -16.34 16.40 13.88
N LYS A 8 -17.53 16.74 14.42
CA LYS A 8 -17.76 17.48 15.66
C LYS A 8 -17.13 18.88 15.72
N ARG A 9 -16.65 19.39 14.58
CA ARG A 9 -16.10 20.76 14.45
C ARG A 9 -17.22 21.74 14.11
N GLN A 10 -17.04 22.99 14.51
CA GLN A 10 -17.94 24.08 14.16
C GLN A 10 -17.86 24.39 12.65
N PHE A 11 -18.91 25.01 12.12
CA PHE A 11 -18.89 25.51 10.75
C PHE A 11 -18.12 26.83 10.72
N ASP A 12 -16.94 26.81 10.09
CA ASP A 12 -16.23 28.04 9.78
C ASP A 12 -16.96 28.80 8.66
N ASN A 13 -16.80 30.13 8.60
CA ASN A 13 -17.44 30.97 7.57
C ASN A 13 -17.15 30.54 6.12
N ASN A 14 -16.07 29.76 5.90
CA ASN A 14 -15.70 29.23 4.58
C ASN A 14 -16.12 27.77 4.33
N ALA A 15 -16.56 27.04 5.36
CA ALA A 15 -16.87 25.63 5.25
C ALA A 15 -18.30 25.42 4.75
N LYS A 16 -18.47 24.80 3.57
CA LYS A 16 -19.80 24.50 3.04
C LYS A 16 -20.51 23.47 3.91
N ALA A 17 -21.54 23.92 4.64
CA ALA A 17 -22.43 23.10 5.43
C ALA A 17 -23.72 22.80 4.65
N VAL A 18 -24.29 21.62 4.86
CA VAL A 18 -25.59 21.24 4.29
C VAL A 18 -26.46 20.64 5.40
N LYS A 19 -27.72 21.05 5.42
CA LYS A 19 -28.76 20.46 6.27
C LYS A 19 -29.16 19.09 5.73
N LEU A 20 -29.19 18.09 6.58
CA LEU A 20 -29.55 16.74 6.21
C LEU A 20 -31.06 16.59 6.02
N SER A 21 -31.45 16.11 4.83
CA SER A 21 -32.77 15.55 4.58
C SER A 21 -32.84 14.08 5.05
N GLU A 22 -34.03 13.49 5.08
CA GLU A 22 -34.22 12.08 5.45
C GLU A 22 -33.36 11.14 4.59
N LYS A 23 -33.34 11.35 3.27
CA LYS A 23 -32.49 10.59 2.34
C LYS A 23 -31.00 10.80 2.64
N GLY A 24 -30.62 12.01 3.04
CA GLY A 24 -29.26 12.32 3.47
C GLY A 24 -28.86 11.56 4.74
N CYS A 25 -29.80 11.43 5.69
CA CYS A 25 -29.59 10.69 6.94
C CYS A 25 -29.46 9.20 6.68
N HIS A 26 -30.34 8.62 5.85
CA HIS A 26 -30.27 7.20 5.47
C HIS A 26 -28.88 6.83 4.95
N GLY A 27 -28.34 7.58 3.99
CA GLY A 27 -27.02 7.26 3.41
C GLY A 27 -25.85 7.39 4.39
N ILE A 28 -25.96 8.24 5.41
CA ILE A 28 -24.93 8.37 6.45
C ILE A 28 -25.06 7.25 7.47
N ASN A 29 -26.28 6.93 7.91
CA ASN A 29 -26.54 5.85 8.86
C ASN A 29 -26.13 4.49 8.27
N GLU A 30 -26.46 4.23 7.00
CA GLU A 30 -26.02 3.03 6.27
C GLU A 30 -24.48 2.96 6.14
N ALA A 31 -23.83 4.10 5.89
CA ALA A 31 -22.36 4.17 5.89
C ALA A 31 -21.77 3.89 7.29
N SER A 32 -22.45 4.31 8.36
CA SER A 32 -22.05 4.02 9.74
C SER A 32 -22.14 2.54 10.06
N GLU A 33 -23.25 1.88 9.67
CA GLU A 33 -23.43 0.44 9.83
C GLU A 33 -22.33 -0.33 9.08
N LYS A 34 -22.03 0.05 7.83
CA LYS A 34 -20.95 -0.57 7.04
C LYS A 34 -19.56 -0.40 7.65
N ARG A 35 -19.36 0.63 8.46
CA ARG A 35 -18.11 0.92 9.19
C ARG A 35 -18.08 0.29 10.58
N ASN A 36 -19.18 -0.30 11.04
CA ASN A 36 -19.41 -0.65 12.45
C ASN A 36 -19.15 0.54 13.40
N ASP A 37 -19.54 1.74 12.98
CA ASP A 37 -19.41 2.97 13.78
C ASP A 37 -20.73 3.30 14.50
N SER A 38 -20.62 4.01 15.62
CA SER A 38 -21.73 4.44 16.49
C SER A 38 -22.39 5.75 16.05
N LEU A 39 -22.00 6.29 14.90
CA LEU A 39 -22.53 7.54 14.38
C LEU A 39 -23.99 7.37 13.94
N ARG A 40 -24.89 8.12 14.57
CA ARG A 40 -26.28 8.26 14.14
C ARG A 40 -26.61 9.72 13.85
N VAL A 41 -27.25 9.94 12.71
CA VAL A 41 -27.71 11.25 12.25
C VAL A 41 -29.22 11.27 12.05
N GLU A 42 -29.80 12.44 12.29
CA GLU A 42 -31.24 12.71 12.19
C GLU A 42 -31.51 13.89 11.26
N SER A 43 -32.72 13.93 10.70
CA SER A 43 -33.12 14.99 9.78
C SER A 43 -33.07 16.35 10.47
N GLY A 44 -32.64 17.37 9.72
CA GLY A 44 -32.47 18.72 10.24
C GLY A 44 -31.12 19.03 10.86
N GLN A 45 -30.26 18.03 11.08
CA GLN A 45 -28.87 18.24 11.49
C GLN A 45 -28.00 18.76 10.35
N PHE A 46 -26.87 19.39 10.68
CA PHE A 46 -25.93 19.92 9.68
C PHE A 46 -24.64 19.10 9.60
N VAL A 47 -24.11 18.98 8.39
CA VAL A 47 -22.80 18.36 8.14
C VAL A 47 -22.02 19.15 7.09
N HIS A 48 -20.69 19.10 7.18
CA HIS A 48 -19.85 19.59 6.07
C HIS A 48 -20.09 18.73 4.84
N VAL A 49 -20.14 19.37 3.67
CA VAL A 49 -20.26 18.68 2.38
C VAL A 49 -19.13 17.66 2.20
N GLU A 50 -17.91 18.05 2.56
CA GLU A 50 -16.74 17.19 2.45
C GLU A 50 -16.81 16.01 3.42
N CYS A 51 -17.21 16.24 4.67
CA CYS A 51 -17.39 15.16 5.64
C CYS A 51 -18.39 14.13 5.12
N ARG A 52 -19.54 14.57 4.58
CA ARG A 52 -20.52 13.66 3.97
C ARG A 52 -19.92 12.87 2.81
N LYS A 53 -19.22 13.55 1.89
CA LYS A 53 -18.59 12.93 0.71
C LYS A 53 -17.59 11.85 1.12
N THR A 54 -16.71 12.14 2.06
CA THR A 54 -15.66 11.22 2.49
C THR A 54 -16.22 10.08 3.34
N TYR A 55 -17.15 10.38 4.25
CA TYR A 55 -17.73 9.38 5.15
C TYR A 55 -18.53 8.31 4.39
N CYS A 56 -19.37 8.73 3.44
CA CYS A 56 -20.20 7.82 2.65
C CYS A 56 -19.45 7.16 1.46
N ASN A 57 -18.19 7.49 1.21
CA ASN A 57 -17.48 6.95 0.05
C ASN A 57 -17.08 5.47 0.27
N PRO A 58 -17.49 4.55 -0.63
CA PRO A 58 -17.27 3.11 -0.48
C PRO A 58 -15.80 2.72 -0.43
N ASN A 59 -14.91 3.45 -1.13
CA ASN A 59 -13.47 3.16 -1.11
C ASN A 59 -12.86 3.45 0.27
N TYR A 60 -13.31 4.52 0.93
CA TYR A 60 -12.88 4.84 2.29
C TYR A 60 -13.43 3.85 3.31
N ILE A 61 -14.70 3.43 3.16
CA ILE A 61 -15.29 2.38 4.02
C ILE A 61 -14.49 1.08 3.92
N LYS A 62 -14.20 0.60 2.70
CA LYS A 62 -13.42 -0.63 2.48
C LYS A 62 -12.02 -0.55 3.11
N ARG A 63 -11.35 0.60 2.94
CA ARG A 63 -10.02 0.82 3.51
C ARG A 63 -10.05 0.80 5.04
N ASP A 64 -11.03 1.46 5.64
CA ASP A 64 -11.12 1.54 7.10
C ASP A 64 -11.44 0.17 7.71
N ASN A 65 -12.32 -0.62 7.06
CA ASN A 65 -12.59 -2.01 7.46
C ASN A 65 -11.35 -2.91 7.34
N ARG A 66 -10.56 -2.75 6.27
CA ARG A 66 -9.29 -3.47 6.10
C ARG A 66 -8.30 -3.12 7.22
N ASN A 67 -8.16 -1.84 7.56
CA ASN A 67 -7.27 -1.40 8.63
C ASN A 67 -7.69 -1.97 10.00
N VAL A 68 -9.01 -2.12 10.25
CA VAL A 68 -9.52 -2.75 11.48
C VAL A 68 -9.18 -4.24 11.50
N GLN A 69 -9.34 -4.95 10.37
CA GLN A 69 -8.95 -6.37 10.26
C GLN A 69 -7.43 -6.57 10.43
N GLU A 70 -6.61 -5.71 9.85
CA GLU A 70 -5.14 -5.75 10.01
C GLU A 70 -4.72 -5.49 11.46
N LYS A 71 -5.48 -4.69 12.24
CA LYS A 71 -5.24 -4.50 13.68
C LYS A 71 -5.64 -5.70 14.53
N LEU A 72 -6.74 -6.38 14.16
CA LEU A 72 -7.23 -7.57 14.87
C LEU A 72 -6.37 -8.81 14.58
N ASN A 73 -5.81 -8.90 13.38
CA ASN A 73 -4.87 -9.95 13.02
C ASN A 73 -3.47 -9.57 13.53
N THR A 74 -3.12 -9.98 14.75
CA THR A 74 -1.81 -9.73 15.40
C THR A 74 -0.62 -10.46 14.75
N SER A 75 -0.65 -10.67 13.45
CA SER A 75 0.53 -11.02 12.67
C SER A 75 0.35 -10.49 11.26
N PRO A 76 1.12 -9.51 10.79
CA PRO A 76 1.18 -9.26 9.36
C PRO A 76 1.64 -10.57 8.70
N PRO A 77 1.01 -11.04 7.61
CA PRO A 77 1.71 -11.94 6.71
C PRO A 77 2.94 -11.16 6.25
N PHE A 78 4.08 -11.44 6.85
CA PHE A 78 5.35 -10.83 6.51
C PHE A 78 5.70 -11.31 5.12
N THR A 79 5.15 -10.65 4.10
CA THR A 79 5.74 -10.67 2.78
C THR A 79 6.95 -9.77 2.91
N PRO A 80 8.18 -10.31 2.94
CA PRO A 80 9.36 -9.46 2.98
C PRO A 80 9.25 -8.52 1.79
N LEU A 81 9.35 -7.21 2.05
CA LEU A 81 9.53 -6.27 0.95
C LEU A 81 10.74 -6.76 0.15
N ARG A 82 10.66 -6.77 -1.19
CA ARG A 82 11.79 -7.12 -2.06
C ARG A 82 13.06 -6.28 -1.78
N SER A 83 12.92 -5.18 -1.04
CA SER A 83 14.03 -4.34 -0.55
C SER A 83 14.75 -4.88 0.70
N LYS A 84 14.18 -5.86 1.41
CA LYS A 84 14.77 -6.49 2.62
C LYS A 84 15.52 -7.78 2.33
N THR A 85 15.37 -8.34 1.12
CA THR A 85 16.20 -9.43 0.61
C THR A 85 17.45 -8.83 -0.03
N ASP A 86 18.62 -9.39 0.29
CA ASP A 86 19.89 -8.99 -0.35
C ASP A 86 19.73 -9.02 -1.88
N LYS A 87 19.93 -7.85 -2.49
CA LYS A 87 19.75 -7.68 -3.93
C LYS A 87 20.98 -8.22 -4.63
N PHE A 88 20.77 -9.19 -5.53
CA PHE A 88 21.82 -9.65 -6.43
C PHE A 88 22.40 -8.45 -7.21
N SER A 89 23.71 -8.31 -7.18
CA SER A 89 24.45 -7.27 -7.88
C SER A 89 25.52 -7.93 -8.74
N TYR A 90 25.46 -7.75 -10.06
CA TYR A 90 26.48 -8.25 -11.00
C TYR A 90 27.90 -7.72 -10.71
N LYS A 91 28.01 -6.66 -9.91
CA LYS A 91 29.31 -6.12 -9.47
C LYS A 91 29.90 -6.88 -8.29
N GLU A 92 29.05 -7.52 -7.49
CA GLU A 92 29.41 -8.05 -6.18
C GLU A 92 29.10 -9.54 -6.03
N HIS A 93 28.29 -10.13 -6.91
CA HIS A 93 27.83 -11.51 -6.84
C HIS A 93 28.13 -12.26 -8.14
N CYS A 94 28.49 -13.53 -8.01
CA CYS A 94 28.71 -14.42 -9.14
C CYS A 94 27.38 -14.81 -9.78
N LEU A 95 27.29 -14.67 -11.10
CA LEU A 95 26.11 -15.05 -11.87
C LEU A 95 25.76 -16.55 -11.76
N TYR A 96 26.76 -17.42 -11.60
CA TYR A 96 26.56 -18.88 -11.61
C TYR A 96 26.27 -19.48 -10.23
N CYS A 97 26.78 -18.89 -9.15
CA CYS A 97 26.57 -19.45 -7.80
C CYS A 97 25.88 -18.48 -6.84
N GLY A 98 25.66 -17.22 -7.23
CA GLY A 98 25.04 -16.19 -6.38
C GLY A 98 25.91 -15.74 -5.21
N GLN A 99 27.09 -16.32 -5.01
CA GLN A 99 28.00 -15.97 -3.92
C GLN A 99 28.69 -14.64 -4.17
N SER A 100 28.99 -13.91 -3.09
CA SER A 100 29.74 -12.66 -3.18
C SER A 100 31.13 -12.92 -3.77
N VAL A 101 31.51 -12.19 -4.82
CA VAL A 101 32.86 -12.20 -5.40
C VAL A 101 33.78 -11.18 -4.72
N ILE A 102 33.23 -10.34 -3.85
CA ILE A 102 33.97 -9.39 -3.03
C ILE A 102 33.96 -9.92 -1.59
N ASP A 103 35.07 -10.49 -1.17
CA ASP A 103 35.26 -10.80 0.25
C ASP A 103 35.72 -9.53 0.99
N LYS A 104 35.26 -9.34 2.23
CA LYS A 104 35.33 -8.09 3.01
C LYS A 104 36.76 -7.68 3.39
N GLY A 105 37.59 -7.32 2.41
CA GLY A 105 38.81 -6.57 2.70
C GLY A 105 39.90 -6.55 1.63
N ARG A 106 40.13 -7.59 0.81
CA ARG A 106 41.31 -7.60 -0.07
C ARG A 106 41.14 -8.53 -1.28
N LYS A 107 41.27 -7.92 -2.47
CA LYS A 107 41.43 -8.49 -3.83
C LYS A 107 40.42 -9.58 -4.24
N ARG A 108 40.02 -9.55 -5.53
CA ARG A 108 39.19 -10.61 -6.13
C ARG A 108 39.89 -11.96 -5.89
N THR A 109 39.25 -12.85 -5.13
CA THR A 109 39.81 -14.16 -4.73
C THR A 109 39.73 -15.20 -5.86
N CYS A 110 39.10 -14.82 -6.97
CA CYS A 110 38.93 -15.63 -8.16
C CYS A 110 39.03 -14.75 -9.42
N ASP A 111 39.41 -15.35 -10.55
CA ASP A 111 39.43 -14.67 -11.85
C ASP A 111 37.98 -14.36 -12.27
N VAL A 112 37.49 -13.20 -11.84
CA VAL A 112 36.15 -12.73 -12.20
C VAL A 112 36.19 -12.16 -13.61
N TRP A 113 35.56 -12.86 -14.54
CA TRP A 113 35.37 -12.38 -15.91
C TRP A 113 34.13 -11.48 -15.95
N SER A 114 34.33 -10.20 -16.28
CA SER A 114 33.21 -9.27 -16.44
C SER A 114 32.45 -9.61 -17.71
N VAL A 115 31.25 -10.18 -17.56
CA VAL A 115 30.33 -10.39 -18.68
C VAL A 115 29.68 -9.04 -19.01
N ARG A 116 30.04 -8.46 -20.17
CA ARG A 116 29.49 -7.18 -20.65
C ARG A 116 28.32 -7.35 -21.63
N THR A 117 28.13 -8.57 -22.13
CA THR A 117 27.09 -8.94 -23.09
C THR A 117 26.35 -10.15 -22.54
N LEU A 118 25.02 -10.05 -22.43
CA LEU A 118 24.17 -11.18 -22.07
C LEU A 118 24.12 -12.13 -23.27
N GLU A 119 25.06 -13.07 -23.33
CA GLU A 119 25.02 -14.17 -24.28
C GLU A 119 23.72 -14.98 -24.10
N PRO A 120 23.04 -15.42 -25.17
CA PRO A 120 21.78 -16.16 -25.11
C PRO A 120 21.90 -17.48 -24.31
N THR A 121 23.11 -18.03 -24.25
CA THR A 121 23.47 -19.20 -23.44
C THR A 121 23.28 -18.95 -21.94
N ILE A 122 23.53 -17.73 -21.46
CA ILE A 122 23.35 -17.32 -20.07
C ILE A 122 21.86 -17.24 -19.72
N LEU A 123 21.05 -16.66 -20.61
CA LEU A 123 19.59 -16.60 -20.46
C LEU A 123 18.98 -18.01 -20.33
N ASN A 124 19.46 -18.97 -21.11
CA ASN A 124 19.04 -20.37 -21.02
C ASN A 124 19.42 -21.02 -19.69
N ILE A 125 20.61 -20.72 -19.15
CA ILE A 125 21.02 -21.23 -17.83
C ILE A 125 20.16 -20.63 -16.72
N CYS A 126 19.84 -19.33 -16.77
CA CYS A 126 18.92 -18.69 -15.82
C CYS A 126 17.49 -19.28 -15.90
N LEU A 127 17.02 -19.61 -17.11
CA LEU A 127 15.74 -20.29 -17.32
C LEU A 127 15.75 -21.71 -16.74
N GLN A 128 16.81 -22.48 -16.93
CA GLN A 128 16.94 -23.85 -16.39
C GLN A 128 16.98 -23.88 -14.86
N ARG A 129 17.53 -22.85 -14.21
CA ARG A 129 17.56 -22.72 -12.75
C ARG A 129 16.24 -22.22 -12.15
N ASN A 130 15.24 -21.94 -13.00
CA ASN A 130 13.96 -21.34 -12.64
C ASN A 130 14.11 -19.96 -11.97
N ASP A 131 15.13 -19.19 -12.35
CA ASP A 131 15.29 -17.77 -12.00
C ASP A 131 14.34 -16.89 -12.84
N GLY A 132 13.13 -17.41 -13.13
CA GLY A 132 12.20 -16.99 -14.18
C GLY A 132 11.53 -15.63 -14.01
N GLN A 133 12.13 -14.70 -13.27
CA GLN A 133 11.68 -13.30 -13.22
C GLN A 133 12.82 -12.31 -12.98
N ILE A 134 13.93 -12.41 -13.72
CA ILE A 134 14.70 -11.18 -14.00
C ILE A 134 13.94 -10.46 -15.11
N ARG A 135 12.99 -9.60 -14.73
CA ARG A 135 12.41 -8.60 -15.64
C ARG A 135 13.56 -7.72 -16.09
N PHE A 136 14.08 -7.97 -17.29
CA PHE A 136 14.94 -7.04 -18.00
C PHE A 136 14.14 -5.74 -18.15
N GLY A 137 14.53 -4.73 -17.37
CA GLY A 137 14.07 -3.38 -17.61
C GLY A 137 14.62 -2.98 -18.98
N GLN A 138 13.74 -2.98 -19.98
CA GLN A 138 13.96 -2.18 -21.18
C GLN A 138 14.05 -0.73 -20.69
N GLY A 139 15.22 -0.13 -20.89
CA GLY A 139 15.34 1.32 -20.97
C GLY A 139 14.78 1.80 -22.30
#